data_AF-A0A674JB98-F1
#
_entry.id   AF-A0A674JB98-F1
#
_cell.length_a   1.000
_cell.length_b   1.000
_cell.length_c   1.000
_cell.angle_alpha   90.00
_cell.angle_beta   90.00
_cell.angle_gamma   90.00
#
_symmetry.space_group_name_H-M   'P 1'
#
loop_
_entity.id
_entity.type
_entity.pdbx_description
1 polymer ?
#
loop_
_entity_poly.entity_id
_entity_poly.type
_entity_poly.pdbx_seq_one_letter_code
_entity_poly.pdbx_strand_id
1 'polypeptide(L)' 'MHVFLAVKLGTCPVVSFRCKMLNPPNRCQSDSQCAGAEKCCDTGCGLDCVLTQKGTCLIVYSLR' A
#
# COMPACT_ATOMS: atom_id res chain seq x y z
N MET A 1 -10.42 21.46 -16.16
CA MET A 1 -10.68 20.91 -14.80
C MET A 1 -9.51 20.01 -14.45
N HIS A 2 -8.85 20.22 -13.31
CA HIS A 2 -7.81 19.29 -12.83
C HIS A 2 -8.50 18.08 -12.20
N VAL A 3 -8.37 16.90 -12.82
CA VAL A 3 -8.89 15.65 -12.26
C VAL A 3 -7.83 15.07 -11.34
N PHE A 4 -8.09 15.04 -10.04
CA PHE A 4 -7.21 14.40 -9.06
C PHE A 4 -7.56 12.91 -8.99
N LEU A 5 -6.74 12.06 -9.61
CA LEU A 5 -6.82 10.61 -9.38
C LEU A 5 -5.95 10.26 -8.16
N ALA A 6 -6.59 9.87 -7.07
CA ALA A 6 -5.90 9.36 -5.88
C ALA A 6 -5.40 7.93 -6.15
N VAL A 7 -4.25 7.82 -6.82
CA VAL A 7 -3.56 6.52 -7.01
C VAL A 7 -2.58 6.32 -5.87
N LYS A 8 -2.73 5.18 -5.19
CA LYS A 8 -1.87 4.79 -4.08
C LYS A 8 -0.52 4.29 -4.58
N LEU A 9 0.43 5.21 -4.67
CA LEU A 9 1.76 4.90 -5.18
C LEU A 9 2.66 4.22 -4.13
N GLY A 10 3.77 3.68 -4.63
CA GLY A 10 4.78 2.98 -3.84
C GLY A 10 4.60 1.46 -3.86
N THR A 11 5.68 0.76 -3.52
CA THR A 11 5.77 -0.69 -3.45
C THR A 11 5.83 -1.15 -2.00
N CYS A 12 5.35 -2.37 -1.75
CA CYS A 12 5.51 -3.00 -0.45
C CYS A 12 7.01 -3.18 -0.12
N PRO A 13 7.39 -3.07 1.17
CA PRO A 13 8.76 -3.33 1.58
C PRO A 13 9.14 -4.78 1.30
N VAL A 14 10.42 -5.01 0.98
CA VAL A 14 10.94 -6.37 0.87
C VAL A 14 11.05 -6.94 2.28
N VAL A 15 10.33 -8.01 2.54
CA VAL A 15 10.41 -8.73 3.82
C VAL A 15 11.32 -9.93 3.68
N SER A 16 12.39 -9.96 4.46
CA SER A 16 13.41 -11.01 4.47
C SER A 16 13.19 -12.08 5.56
N PHE A 17 12.15 -11.94 6.37
CA PHE A 17 11.81 -12.87 7.45
C PHE A 17 10.36 -13.33 7.35
N ARG A 18 10.05 -14.48 7.95
CA ARG A 18 8.69 -14.93 8.20
C ARG A 18 8.54 -15.36 9.65
N CYS A 19 7.44 -15.00 10.28
CA CYS A 19 7.17 -15.46 11.64
C CYS A 19 6.79 -16.95 11.64
N LYS A 20 7.08 -17.65 12.73
CA LYS A 20 6.72 -19.07 12.92
C LYS A 20 5.28 -19.21 13.43
N MET A 21 4.33 -18.61 12.70
CA MET A 21 2.91 -18.69 12.98
C MET A 21 2.22 -19.37 11.81
N LEU A 22 1.37 -20.37 12.08
CA LEU A 22 0.72 -21.15 11.02
C LEU A 22 -0.26 -20.29 10.21
N ASN A 23 -1.04 -19.44 10.89
CA ASN A 23 -2.05 -18.57 10.30
C ASN A 23 -1.95 -17.15 10.90
N PRO A 24 -0.96 -16.35 10.50
CA PRO A 24 -0.88 -14.97 10.95
C PRO A 24 -2.13 -14.18 10.51
N PRO A 25 -2.64 -13.28 11.36
CA PRO A 25 -3.85 -12.51 11.05
C PRO A 25 -3.59 -11.51 9.93
N ASN A 26 -4.55 -11.38 9.02
CA ASN A 26 -4.56 -10.34 8.00
C ASN A 26 -5.43 -9.19 8.47
N ARG A 27 -4.85 -7.99 8.60
CA ARG A 27 -5.57 -6.76 8.98
C ARG A 27 -6.18 -6.04 7.78
N CYS A 28 -5.73 -6.38 6.58
CA CYS A 28 -6.27 -5.91 5.31
C CYS A 28 -6.24 -7.05 4.28
N GLN A 29 -7.05 -6.94 3.22
CA GLN A 29 -6.96 -7.84 2.05
C GLN A 29 -6.66 -7.10 0.74
N SER A 30 -6.82 -5.78 0.71
CA SER A 30 -6.61 -4.95 -0.46
C SER A 30 -6.20 -3.55 -0.06
N ASP A 31 -5.52 -2.86 -0.97
CA ASP A 31 -5.08 -1.49 -0.81
C ASP A 31 -6.20 -0.50 -0.46
N SER A 32 -7.43 -0.77 -0.89
CA SER A 32 -8.59 0.07 -0.63
C SER A 32 -9.04 0.07 0.83
N GLN A 33 -8.61 -0.91 1.63
CA GLN A 33 -8.95 -1.01 3.05
C GLN A 33 -8.01 -0.18 3.95
N CYS A 34 -6.91 0.31 3.38
CA CYS A 34 -5.91 1.07 4.11
C CYS A 34 -6.06 2.57 3.82
N ALA A 35 -5.79 3.41 4.82
CA ALA A 35 -6.00 4.83 4.71
C ALA A 35 -4.89 5.51 3.88
N GLY A 36 -5.26 6.61 3.22
CA GLY A 36 -4.32 7.47 2.51
C GLY A 36 -3.38 6.72 1.55
N ALA A 37 -2.09 6.70 1.87
CA ALA A 37 -1.03 6.13 1.04
C ALA A 37 -0.59 4.71 1.46
N GLU A 38 -1.22 4.10 2.46
CA GLU A 38 -0.70 2.90 3.16
C GLU A 38 -0.95 1.58 2.44
N LYS A 39 0.01 1.01 1.71
CA LYS A 39 0.05 -0.38 1.20
C LYS A 39 -0.68 -1.50 1.96
N CYS A 40 -1.60 -2.29 1.41
CA CYS A 40 -1.88 -3.60 2.03
C CYS A 40 -0.76 -4.58 1.62
N CYS A 41 0.13 -4.88 2.55
CA CYS A 41 1.40 -5.55 2.27
C CYS A 41 1.62 -6.77 3.16
N ASP A 42 2.30 -7.80 2.61
CA ASP A 42 2.84 -8.89 3.41
C ASP A 42 3.98 -8.37 4.28
N THR A 43 3.87 -8.59 5.59
CA THR A 43 4.86 -8.18 6.59
C THR A 43 5.75 -9.34 7.05
N GLY A 44 5.65 -10.50 6.40
CA GLY A 44 6.23 -11.76 6.87
C GLY A 44 5.45 -12.39 8.04
N CYS A 45 4.48 -11.68 8.61
CA CYS A 45 3.59 -12.18 9.64
C CYS A 45 2.13 -11.75 9.41
N GLY A 46 1.67 -11.94 8.17
CA GLY A 46 0.33 -11.56 7.73
C GLY A 46 0.32 -10.25 6.93
N LEU A 47 -0.87 -9.88 6.47
CA LEU A 47 -1.11 -8.64 5.73
C LEU A 47 -1.42 -7.48 6.67
N ASP A 48 -0.72 -6.35 6.49
CA ASP A 48 -0.95 -5.14 7.27
C ASP A 48 -0.87 -3.89 6.37
N CYS A 49 -1.45 -2.79 6.85
CA CYS A 49 -1.40 -1.51 6.19
C CYS A 49 -0.06 -0.85 6.50
N VAL A 50 0.80 -0.73 5.48
CA VAL A 50 2.16 -0.23 5.62
C VAL A 50 2.35 1.02 4.77
N LEU A 51 2.85 2.09 5.38
CA LEU A 51 3.29 3.26 4.63
C LEU A 51 4.37 2.86 3.62
N THR A 52 4.06 3.03 2.34
CA THR A 52 5.05 2.77 1.29
C THR A 52 6.02 3.94 1.23
N GLN A 53 7.30 3.65 1.02
CA GLN A 53 8.29 4.69 0.81
C GLN A 53 8.11 5.28 -0.59
N LYS A 54 7.33 6.36 -0.63
CA LYS A 54 7.18 7.37 -1.68
C LYS A 54 6.99 6.86 -3.11
N GLY A 55 5.75 6.95 -3.57
CA GLY A 55 5.53 7.60 -4.85
C GLY A 55 4.74 8.88 -4.63
N THR A 56 5.32 10.02 -4.99
CA THR A 56 4.58 11.27 -5.09
C THR A 56 4.00 11.32 -6.51
N CYS A 57 2.69 11.08 -6.66
CA CYS A 57 2.03 11.29 -7.95
C CYS A 57 1.51 12.73 -7.97
N LEU A 58 2.35 13.65 -8.41
CA LEU A 58 1.85 14.91 -8.96
C LEU A 58 1.41 14.64 -10.41
N ILE A 59 0.43 13.77 -10.63
CA ILE A 59 -0.21 13.66 -11.94
C ILE A 59 -1.29 14.72 -12.04
N VAL A 60 -0.86 15.94 -12.35
CA VAL A 60 -1.73 16.91 -12.99
C VAL A 60 -1.95 16.45 -14.43
N TYR A 61 -3.01 15.69 -14.69
CA TYR A 61 -3.45 15.50 -16.07
C TYR A 61 -4.14 16.77 -16.54
N SER A 62 -3.42 17.59 -17.32
CA SER A 62 -3.99 18.66 -18.14
C SER A 62 -4.60 18.05 -19.40
N LEU A 63 -5.86 17.64 -19.32
CA LEU A 63 -6.64 17.35 -20.53
C LEU A 63 -7.12 18.68 -21.10
N ARG A 64 -6.70 18.98 -22.34
CA ARG A 64 -7.16 20.14 -23.10
C ARG A 64 -8.63 20.00 -23.47
#